data_AF-A0A519HHT2-F1
#
_entry.id   AF-A0A519HHT2-F1
#
_cell.length_a   1.000
_cell.length_b   1.000
_cell.length_c   1.000
_cell.angle_alpha   90.00
_cell.angle_beta   90.00
_cell.angle_gamma   90.00
#
_symmetry.space_group_name_H-M   'P 1'
#
loop_
_entity.id
_entity.type
_entity.pdbx_description
1 polymer ?
#
loop_
_entity_poly.entity_id
_entity_poly.type
_entity_poly.pdbx_seq_one_letter_code
_entity_poly.pdbx_strand_id
1 'polypeptide(L)'
;MSARSPAARRAALKARIAQPPLVVAPGVYDGVSARLADRLGFDALYMTGYGVVASFMGLPDAGLATYTDMAGRVAALAAITDTPLICDADTGYGGLLNVMHTVRGYEAAGASAIQLEDQEAPKKCGHMLGRSVIAA
;
A
#
# COMPACT_ATOMS: atom_id res chain seq x y z
N MET A 1 -4.23 -1.76 -25.55
CA MET A 1 -5.03 -0.86 -24.69
C MET A 1 -4.06 0.05 -23.97
N SER A 2 -4.27 1.36 -23.98
CA SER A 2 -3.38 2.30 -23.27
C SER A 2 -3.58 2.13 -21.76
N ALA A 3 -2.49 1.98 -21.01
CA ALA A 3 -2.53 1.88 -19.56
C ALA A 3 -3.19 3.13 -18.95
N ARG A 4 -3.95 2.98 -17.86
CA ARG A 4 -4.60 4.13 -17.19
C ARG A 4 -3.54 4.99 -16.48
N SER A 5 -3.65 6.32 -16.61
CA SER A 5 -2.78 7.21 -15.84
C SER A 5 -2.99 7.04 -14.33
N PRO A 6 -1.98 7.31 -13.48
CA PRO A 6 -2.14 7.24 -12.02
C PRO A 6 -3.32 8.08 -11.50
N ALA A 7 -3.50 9.29 -12.04
CA ALA A 7 -4.63 10.15 -11.69
C ALA A 7 -5.99 9.53 -12.05
N ALA A 8 -6.09 8.86 -13.21
CA ALA A 8 -7.31 8.16 -13.61
C ALA A 8 -7.61 6.95 -12.69
N ARG A 9 -6.58 6.21 -12.27
CA ARG A 9 -6.74 5.11 -11.30
C ARG A 9 -7.22 5.61 -9.93
N ARG A 10 -6.68 6.75 -9.44
CA ARG A 10 -7.15 7.41 -8.21
C ARG A 10 -8.62 7.84 -8.30
N ALA A 11 -8.99 8.51 -9.38
CA ALA A 11 -10.36 8.97 -9.60
C ALA A 11 -11.34 7.78 -9.68
N ALA A 12 -10.96 6.70 -10.37
CA ALA A 12 -11.76 5.49 -10.47
C ALA A 12 -11.99 4.83 -9.10
N LEU A 13 -10.93 4.69 -8.29
CA LEU A 13 -11.05 4.13 -6.93
C LEU A 13 -11.96 4.99 -6.05
N LYS A 14 -11.78 6.32 -6.07
CA LYS A 14 -12.61 7.26 -5.31
C LYS A 14 -14.09 7.12 -5.67
N ALA A 15 -14.41 7.06 -6.97
CA ALA A 15 -15.78 6.87 -7.43
C ALA A 15 -16.34 5.51 -6.99
N ARG A 16 -15.53 4.44 -7.08
CA ARG A 16 -15.96 3.08 -6.77
C ARG A 16 -16.25 2.85 -5.29
N ILE A 17 -15.44 3.40 -4.38
CA ILE A 17 -15.64 3.27 -2.92
C ILE A 17 -16.93 3.96 -2.45
N ALA A 18 -17.37 5.00 -3.17
CA ALA A 18 -18.62 5.71 -2.85
C ALA A 18 -19.89 4.95 -3.24
N GLN A 19 -19.78 3.77 -3.87
CA GLN A 19 -20.90 3.02 -4.41
C GLN A 19 -20.96 1.61 -3.80
N PRO A 20 -22.15 1.07 -3.50
CA PRO A 20 -22.31 -0.36 -3.25
C PRO A 20 -22.09 -1.17 -4.55
N PRO A 21 -21.75 -2.47 -4.47
CA PRO A 21 -21.40 -3.23 -3.26
C PRO A 21 -19.97 -2.91 -2.79
N LEU A 22 -19.55 -3.53 -1.68
CA LEU A 22 -18.21 -3.36 -1.11
C LEU A 22 -17.09 -3.56 -2.16
N VAL A 23 -15.98 -2.84 -1.98
CA VAL A 23 -14.78 -3.01 -2.78
C VAL A 23 -13.98 -4.19 -2.25
N VAL A 24 -13.70 -5.17 -3.10
CA VAL A 24 -12.83 -6.30 -2.78
C VAL A 24 -11.44 -6.00 -3.32
N ALA A 25 -10.45 -5.97 -2.42
CA ALA A 25 -9.05 -5.73 -2.75
C ALA A 25 -8.17 -6.90 -2.25
N PRO A 26 -7.78 -7.85 -3.12
CA PRO A 26 -6.89 -8.93 -2.71
C PRO A 26 -5.51 -8.39 -2.34
N GLY A 27 -4.91 -9.01 -1.31
CA GLY A 27 -3.55 -8.73 -0.88
C GLY A 27 -2.51 -9.23 -1.90
N VAL A 28 -1.65 -8.34 -2.37
CA VAL A 28 -0.52 -8.62 -3.27
C VAL A 28 0.77 -8.15 -2.61
N TYR A 29 1.87 -8.84 -2.87
CA TYR A 29 3.15 -8.59 -2.18
C TYR A 29 4.38 -8.62 -3.09
N ASP A 30 4.22 -9.09 -4.33
CA ASP A 30 5.29 -9.15 -5.32
C ASP A 30 4.73 -8.94 -6.74
N GLY A 31 5.61 -8.95 -7.73
CA GLY A 31 5.20 -8.75 -9.12
C GLY A 31 4.32 -9.88 -9.68
N VAL A 32 4.49 -11.11 -9.19
CA VAL A 32 3.75 -12.28 -9.68
C VAL A 32 2.31 -12.24 -9.18
N SER A 33 2.11 -12.08 -7.87
CA SER A 33 0.80 -11.91 -7.23
C SER A 33 0.04 -10.71 -7.78
N ALA A 34 0.72 -9.58 -7.97
CA ALA A 34 0.11 -8.38 -8.56
C ALA A 34 -0.35 -8.61 -10.00
N ARG A 35 0.49 -9.18 -10.87
CA ARG A 35 0.12 -9.46 -12.27
C ARG A 35 -1.02 -10.47 -12.40
N LEU A 36 -1.05 -11.47 -11.52
CA LEU A 36 -2.14 -12.44 -11.50
C LEU A 36 -3.45 -11.76 -11.10
N ALA A 37 -3.46 -11.04 -9.97
CA ALA A 37 -4.65 -10.38 -9.46
C ALA A 37 -5.18 -9.29 -10.41
N ASP A 38 -4.29 -8.53 -11.07
CA ASP A 38 -4.65 -7.48 -12.04
C ASP A 38 -5.47 -8.01 -13.23
N ARG A 39 -5.30 -9.29 -13.58
CA ARG A 39 -6.04 -9.95 -14.67
C ARG A 39 -7.40 -10.48 -14.25
N LEU A 40 -7.69 -10.52 -12.95
CA LEU A 40 -8.92 -11.12 -12.41
C LEU A 40 -10.07 -10.11 -12.28
N GLY A 41 -9.86 -8.85 -12.66
CA GLY A 41 -10.93 -7.85 -12.74
C GLY A 41 -11.43 -7.33 -11.39
N PHE A 42 -10.59 -7.35 -10.36
CA PHE A 42 -10.91 -6.72 -9.07
C PHE A 42 -11.00 -5.19 -9.18
N ASP A 43 -11.80 -4.59 -8.31
CA ASP A 43 -11.98 -3.13 -8.24
C ASP A 43 -10.71 -2.40 -7.76
N ALA A 44 -9.90 -3.07 -6.94
CA ALA A 44 -8.64 -2.58 -6.38
C ALA A 44 -7.73 -3.76 -6.03
N LEU A 45 -6.45 -3.48 -5.79
CA LEU A 45 -5.47 -4.39 -5.19
C LEU A 45 -4.96 -3.76 -3.88
N TYR A 46 -4.55 -4.59 -2.91
CA TYR A 46 -3.93 -4.11 -1.67
C TYR A 46 -2.48 -4.58 -1.59
N MET A 47 -1.52 -3.66 -1.66
CA MET A 47 -0.11 -3.96 -1.37
C MET A 47 0.07 -4.08 0.14
N THR A 48 0.27 -5.31 0.62
CA THR A 48 0.47 -5.60 2.05
C THR A 48 1.88 -5.24 2.52
N GLY A 49 2.00 -4.56 3.67
CA GLY A 49 3.29 -4.33 4.33
C GLY A 49 3.98 -5.64 4.68
N TYR A 50 3.34 -6.49 5.50
CA TYR A 50 3.87 -7.80 5.90
C TYR A 50 4.36 -8.65 4.73
N GLY A 51 3.51 -8.83 3.70
CA GLY A 51 3.85 -9.69 2.57
C GLY A 51 5.03 -9.14 1.78
N VAL A 52 5.08 -7.82 1.59
CA VAL A 52 6.19 -7.15 0.92
C VAL A 52 7.49 -7.35 1.69
N VAL A 53 7.52 -7.10 3.00
CA VAL A 53 8.74 -7.25 3.81
C VAL A 53 9.22 -8.71 3.80
N ALA A 54 8.31 -9.66 3.94
CA ALA A 54 8.64 -11.09 3.90
C ALA A 54 9.20 -11.50 2.54
N SER A 55 8.56 -11.10 1.44
CA SER A 55 8.94 -11.50 0.08
C SER A 55 10.19 -10.79 -0.43
N PHE A 56 10.32 -9.49 -0.18
CA PHE A 56 11.41 -8.66 -0.70
C PHE A 56 12.68 -8.73 0.15
N MET A 57 12.53 -8.76 1.49
CA MET A 57 13.66 -8.66 2.41
C MET A 57 13.96 -9.98 3.13
N GLY A 58 13.04 -10.95 3.14
CA GLY A 58 13.15 -12.15 3.96
C GLY A 58 13.10 -11.86 5.46
N LEU A 59 12.46 -10.75 5.85
CA LEU A 59 12.41 -10.24 7.22
C LEU A 59 11.00 -10.27 7.81
N PRO A 60 10.85 -10.26 9.14
CA PRO A 60 9.55 -10.10 9.78
C PRO A 60 9.04 -8.66 9.68
N ASP A 61 7.71 -8.51 9.71
CA ASP A 61 7.05 -7.21 9.79
C ASP A 61 7.11 -6.62 11.21
N ALA A 62 8.26 -6.02 11.50
CA ALA A 62 8.62 -5.45 12.79
C ALA A 62 9.13 -4.00 12.65
N GLY A 63 8.63 -3.26 11.66
CA GLY A 63 9.04 -1.88 11.41
C GLY A 63 10.47 -1.74 10.85
N LEU A 64 11.02 -2.80 10.27
CA LEU A 64 12.38 -2.83 9.70
C LEU A 64 12.46 -2.23 8.29
N ALA A 65 11.38 -2.33 7.52
CA ALA A 65 11.32 -1.75 6.19
C ALA A 65 11.32 -0.23 6.26
N THR A 66 12.17 0.41 5.47
CA THR A 66 12.24 1.86 5.39
C THR A 66 11.20 2.41 4.42
N TYR A 67 10.97 3.72 4.49
CA TYR A 67 10.20 4.43 3.48
C TYR A 67 10.67 4.12 2.05
N THR A 68 11.98 4.11 1.81
CA THR A 68 12.56 3.90 0.47
C THR A 68 12.27 2.49 -0.04
N ASP A 69 12.36 1.49 0.85
CA ASP A 69 12.04 0.10 0.51
C ASP A 69 10.59 0.01 0.03
N MET A 70 9.67 0.53 0.83
CA MET A 70 8.24 0.43 0.56
C MET A 70 7.79 1.27 -0.63
N ALA A 71 8.22 2.53 -0.74
CA ALA A 71 7.92 3.39 -1.88
C ALA A 71 8.47 2.81 -3.20
N GLY A 72 9.64 2.17 -3.16
CA GLY A 72 10.19 1.45 -4.31
C GLY A 72 9.32 0.28 -4.74
N ARG A 73 8.67 -0.42 -3.79
CA ARG A 73 7.72 -1.50 -4.12
C ARG A 73 6.41 -0.96 -4.69
N VAL A 74 5.89 0.15 -4.14
CA VAL A 74 4.73 0.85 -4.72
C VAL A 74 4.98 1.17 -6.20
N ALA A 75 6.11 1.79 -6.51
CA ALA A 75 6.47 2.16 -7.88
C ALA A 75 6.56 0.93 -8.80
N ALA A 76 7.22 -0.13 -8.35
CA ALA A 76 7.38 -1.36 -9.13
C ALA A 76 6.03 -2.03 -9.43
N LEU A 77 5.14 -2.14 -8.44
CA LEU A 77 3.83 -2.77 -8.61
C LEU A 77 2.88 -1.88 -9.43
N ALA A 78 2.84 -0.58 -9.17
CA ALA A 78 1.98 0.35 -9.89
C ALA A 78 2.36 0.53 -11.36
N ALA A 79 3.62 0.25 -11.74
CA ALA A 79 4.10 0.27 -13.12
C ALA A 79 3.64 -0.95 -13.94
N ILE A 80 3.23 -2.03 -13.29
CA ILE A 80 2.88 -3.29 -13.96
C ILE A 80 1.40 -3.67 -13.81
N THR A 81 0.60 -2.86 -13.10
CA THR A 81 -0.83 -3.05 -12.89
C THR A 81 -1.66 -1.89 -13.45
N ASP A 82 -2.81 -2.21 -14.04
CA ASP A 82 -3.81 -1.21 -14.45
C ASP A 82 -4.89 -0.99 -13.38
N THR A 83 -5.05 -1.94 -12.46
CA THR A 83 -5.99 -1.90 -11.34
C THR A 83 -5.51 -0.91 -10.26
N PRO A 84 -6.41 -0.11 -9.65
CA PRO A 84 -6.02 0.77 -8.55
C PRO A 84 -5.31 0.02 -7.41
N LEU A 85 -4.20 0.58 -6.92
CA LEU A 85 -3.39 -0.02 -5.87
C LEU A 85 -3.53 0.76 -4.56
N ILE A 86 -4.05 0.11 -3.52
CA ILE A 86 -4.07 0.60 -2.15
C ILE A 86 -2.79 0.11 -1.48
N CYS A 87 -2.03 0.99 -0.82
CA CYS A 87 -0.70 0.65 -0.30
C CYS A 87 -0.62 0.83 1.21
N ASP A 88 -0.04 -0.16 1.89
CA ASP A 88 0.40 -0.01 3.27
C ASP A 88 1.54 1.02 3.38
N ALA A 89 1.37 2.01 4.25
CA ALA A 89 2.36 3.06 4.52
C ALA A 89 2.79 3.08 5.99
N ASP A 90 2.55 1.98 6.73
CA ASP A 90 2.87 1.84 8.14
C ASP A 90 2.37 3.08 8.93
N THR A 91 3.22 3.64 9.77
CA THR A 91 2.96 4.84 10.58
C THR A 91 3.37 6.14 9.88
N GLY A 92 3.78 6.08 8.60
CA GLY A 92 4.32 7.23 7.86
C GLY A 92 5.81 7.53 8.11
N TYR A 93 6.55 6.54 8.62
CA TYR A 93 8.03 6.51 8.67
C TYR A 93 8.70 7.66 9.43
N GLY A 94 8.04 8.21 10.45
CA GLY A 94 8.61 9.23 11.34
C GLY A 94 7.57 10.22 11.86
N GLY A 95 7.96 11.49 11.96
CA GLY A 95 7.06 12.57 12.41
C GLY A 95 6.24 13.19 11.28
N LEU A 96 5.60 14.34 11.55
CA LEU A 96 4.71 15.02 10.60
C LEU A 96 5.34 15.28 9.22
N LEU A 97 6.62 15.70 9.18
CA LEU A 97 7.33 15.93 7.92
C LEU A 97 7.56 14.63 7.14
N ASN A 98 7.79 13.51 7.83
CA ASN A 98 7.92 12.19 7.23
C ASN A 98 6.58 11.71 6.67
N VAL A 99 5.47 11.94 7.38
CA VAL A 99 4.11 11.63 6.89
C VAL A 99 3.82 12.42 5.61
N MET A 100 4.09 13.73 5.59
CA MET A 100 3.93 14.56 4.39
C MET A 100 4.79 14.05 3.22
N HIS A 101 6.05 13.68 3.50
CA HIS A 101 6.94 13.10 2.50
C HIS A 101 6.39 11.76 1.98
N THR A 102 5.88 10.92 2.86
CA THR A 102 5.32 9.60 2.55
C THR A 102 4.12 9.71 1.64
N VAL A 103 3.14 10.57 1.98
CA VAL A 103 1.95 10.80 1.17
C VAL A 103 2.31 11.23 -0.24
N ARG A 104 3.18 12.24 -0.39
CA ARG A 104 3.59 12.76 -1.71
C ARG A 104 4.40 11.73 -2.49
N GLY A 105 5.29 11.01 -1.81
CA GLY A 105 6.12 9.97 -2.39
C GLY A 105 5.31 8.80 -2.93
N TYR A 106 4.35 8.31 -2.14
CA TYR A 106 3.47 7.21 -2.56
C TYR A 106 2.54 7.64 -3.69
N GLU A 107 2.02 8.87 -3.66
CA GLU A 107 1.22 9.41 -4.77
C GLU A 107 2.03 9.45 -6.07
N ALA A 108 3.29 9.93 -6.00
CA ALA A 108 4.21 9.99 -7.13
C ALA A 108 4.63 8.59 -7.62
N ALA A 109 4.79 7.64 -6.70
CA ALA A 109 5.07 6.23 -7.00
C ALA A 109 3.87 5.53 -7.67
N GLY A 110 2.68 6.13 -7.66
CA GLY A 110 1.51 5.64 -8.37
C GLY A 110 0.50 4.90 -7.50
N ALA A 111 0.58 5.02 -6.18
CA ALA A 111 -0.49 4.56 -5.30
C ALA A 111 -1.82 5.27 -5.61
N SER A 112 -2.91 4.52 -5.51
CA SER A 112 -4.27 5.05 -5.63
C SER A 112 -4.85 5.48 -4.29
N ALA A 113 -4.44 4.82 -3.21
CA ALA A 113 -4.73 5.17 -1.83
C ALA A 113 -3.63 4.61 -0.94
N ILE A 114 -3.54 5.11 0.30
CA ILE A 114 -2.63 4.56 1.30
C ILE A 114 -3.37 4.30 2.61
N GLN A 115 -2.87 3.35 3.39
CA GLN A 115 -3.26 3.11 4.77
C GLN A 115 -2.15 3.66 5.68
N LEU A 116 -2.53 4.51 6.63
CA LEU A 116 -1.67 4.93 7.74
C LEU A 116 -2.26 4.37 9.04
N GLU A 117 -1.42 3.85 9.91
CA GLU A 117 -1.81 3.33 11.23
C GLU A 117 -1.30 4.20 12.38
N ASP A 118 -1.91 4.03 13.54
CA ASP A 118 -1.68 4.78 14.78
C ASP A 118 -0.72 4.08 15.76
N GLN A 119 -0.02 3.03 15.32
CA GLN A 119 0.96 2.34 16.16
C GLN A 119 2.13 3.26 16.55
N GLU A 120 2.64 3.08 17.76
CA GLU A 120 3.92 3.68 18.15
C GLU A 120 5.07 3.07 17.34
N ALA A 121 6.06 3.88 16.96
CA ALA A 121 7.25 3.40 16.27
C ALA A 121 8.26 2.77 17.26
N PRO A 122 8.91 1.63 16.94
CA PRO A 122 8.68 0.81 15.74
C PRO A 122 7.40 -0.01 15.83
N LYS A 123 6.65 -0.05 14.72
CA LYS A 123 5.39 -0.78 14.59
C LYS A 123 5.58 -2.29 14.57
N LYS A 124 4.53 -3.05 14.87
CA LYS A 124 4.50 -4.51 14.73
C LYS A 124 3.35 -4.92 13.82
N CYS A 125 3.42 -6.11 13.22
CA CYS A 125 2.29 -6.68 12.50
C CYS A 125 0.98 -6.63 13.31
N GLY A 126 -0.11 -6.20 12.66
CA GLY A 126 -1.45 -6.06 13.25
C GLY A 126 -2.09 -7.35 13.78
N HIS A 127 -1.44 -8.50 13.57
CA HIS A 127 -1.82 -9.79 14.15
C HIS A 127 -0.99 -10.22 15.38
N MET A 128 0.08 -9.48 15.75
CA MET A 128 1.00 -9.80 16.86
C MET A 128 0.64 -9.17 18.22
N LEU A 129 0.74 -9.90 19.33
CA LEU A 129 0.48 -9.33 20.66
C LEU A 129 1.47 -8.21 21.06
N GLY A 130 1.04 -7.35 21.99
CA GLY A 130 1.89 -6.31 22.60
C GLY A 130 2.19 -5.13 21.69
N ARG A 131 1.20 -4.67 20.92
CA ARG A 131 1.22 -3.39 20.19
C ARG A 131 0.82 -2.25 21.11
N SER A 132 1.36 -1.07 20.86
CA SER A 132 0.97 0.21 21.46
C SER A 132 0.52 1.15 20.36
N VAL A 133 -0.41 2.05 20.67
CA VAL A 133 -0.89 3.11 19.77
C VAL A 133 -0.67 4.47 20.40
N ILE A 134 -0.54 5.49 19.58
CA ILE A 134 -0.46 6.88 20.03
C ILE A 134 -1.77 7.32 20.70
N ALA A 135 -1.72 8.40 21.48
CA ALA A 135 -2.93 9.01 22.04
C ALA A 135 -3.84 9.58 20.93
N ALA A 136 -5.16 9.54 21.18
CA ALA A 136 -6.20 10.05 20.28
C ALA A 136 -6.30 11.58 20.25
#